data_AF-A0A139BR58-F1
#
_entry.id   AF-A0A139BR58-F1
#
_cell.length_a   1.000
_cell.length_b   1.000
_cell.length_c   1.000
_cell.angle_alpha   90.00
_cell.angle_beta   90.00
_cell.angle_gamma   90.00
#
_symmetry.space_group_name_H-M   'P 1'
#
loop_
_entity.id
_entity.type
_entity.pdbx_description
1 polymer ?
#
loop_
_entity_poly.entity_id
_entity_poly.type
_entity_poly.pdbx_seq_one_letter_code
_entity_poly.pdbx_strand_id
1 'polypeptide(L)'
;VVFKARMELGSNEAVKQTVSGGLGMAVLSASTLRAELATGELAVLDVHGFPLERKWYVAYPVGKQLSPITRAFIEHLFSAPPANWLNLPQPLAITSSAGRKKRSASSK
;
A
#
# COMPACT_ATOMS: atom_id res chain seq x y z
N VAL A 1 9.79 18.27 6.93
CA VAL A 1 8.31 18.38 6.78
C VAL A 1 7.68 17.60 7.92
N VAL A 2 6.80 18.22 8.71
CA VAL A 2 6.02 17.51 9.74
C VAL A 2 4.68 17.12 9.13
N PHE A 3 4.40 15.82 9.04
CA PHE A 3 3.09 15.34 8.59
C PHE A 3 2.11 15.36 9.76
N LYS A 4 0.95 15.99 9.59
CA LYS A 4 -0.14 15.95 10.56
C LYS A 4 -1.15 14.90 10.13
N ALA A 5 -1.36 13.87 10.95
CA ALA A 5 -2.42 12.90 10.72
C ALA A 5 -3.78 13.61 10.75
N ARG A 6 -4.58 13.44 9.69
CA ARG A 6 -5.95 13.97 9.62
C ARG A 6 -6.95 13.04 10.29
N MET A 7 -6.69 11.74 10.25
CA MET A 7 -7.53 10.68 10.80
C MET A 7 -6.70 9.45 11.12
N GLU A 8 -7.23 8.60 11.98
CA GLU A 8 -6.68 7.29 12.31
C GLU A 8 -7.77 6.24 12.09
N LEU A 9 -7.41 5.19 11.35
CA LEU A 9 -8.33 4.12 10.97
C LEU A 9 -7.65 2.78 11.26
N GLY A 10 -8.36 1.89 11.96
CA GLY A 10 -7.81 0.59 12.38
C GLY A 10 -7.84 -0.52 11.32
N SER A 11 -8.26 -0.22 10.09
CA SER A 11 -8.40 -1.22 9.01
C SER A 11 -7.85 -0.70 7.68
N ASN A 12 -7.09 -1.54 7.00
CA ASN A 12 -6.57 -1.24 5.65
C ASN A 12 -7.72 -0.96 4.67
N GLU A 13 -8.86 -1.65 4.79
CA GLU A 13 -10.02 -1.40 3.92
C GLU A 13 -10.60 -0.01 4.15
N ALA A 14 -10.75 0.41 5.40
CA ALA A 14 -11.23 1.76 5.72
C ALA A 14 -10.28 2.84 5.18
N VAL A 15 -8.97 2.60 5.27
CA VAL A 15 -7.95 3.50 4.70
C VAL A 15 -8.06 3.56 3.18
N LYS A 16 -8.16 2.42 2.50
CA LYS A 16 -8.32 2.37 1.03
C LYS A 16 -9.57 3.13 0.58
N GLN A 17 -10.72 2.85 1.18
CA GLN A 17 -11.98 3.53 0.86
C GLN A 17 -11.93 5.04 1.12
N THR A 18 -11.22 5.47 2.16
CA THR A 18 -10.98 6.89 2.45
C THR A 18 -10.16 7.55 1.34
N VAL A 19 -9.10 6.89 0.86
CA VAL A 19 -8.26 7.39 -0.24
C VAL A 19 -9.05 7.41 -1.55
N SER A 20 -9.78 6.33 -1.87
CA SER A 20 -10.67 6.27 -3.04
C SER A 20 -11.75 7.37 -3.02
N GLY A 21 -12.26 7.69 -1.82
CA GLY A 21 -13.20 8.79 -1.59
C GLY A 21 -12.58 10.20 -1.65
N GLY A 22 -11.29 10.33 -1.96
CA GLY A 22 -10.60 11.61 -2.13
C GLY A 22 -10.29 12.35 -0.82
N LEU A 23 -10.31 11.66 0.32
CA LEU A 23 -10.13 12.29 1.64
C LEU A 23 -8.65 12.44 2.05
N GLY A 24 -7.71 11.95 1.23
CA GLY A 24 -6.28 12.13 1.46
C GLY A 24 -5.41 11.06 0.77
N MET A 25 -4.22 10.85 1.31
CA MET A 25 -3.26 9.82 0.91
C MET A 25 -2.92 8.95 2.12
N ALA A 26 -2.42 7.75 1.88
CA ALA A 26 -2.02 6.83 2.93
C ALA A 26 -0.72 6.10 2.59
N VAL A 27 -0.05 5.60 3.63
CA VAL A 27 1.07 4.66 3.50
C VAL A 27 0.55 3.28 3.90
N LEU A 28 0.60 2.33 2.98
CA LEU A 28 0.11 0.96 3.18
C LEU A 28 1.17 -0.06 2.73
N SER A 29 1.04 -1.29 3.22
CA SER A 29 1.84 -2.42 2.71
C SER A 29 1.44 -2.72 1.27
N ALA A 30 2.42 -2.88 0.38
CA ALA A 30 2.18 -3.27 -1.02
C ALA A 30 1.35 -4.56 -1.14
N SER A 31 1.49 -5.47 -0.17
CA SER A 31 0.75 -6.74 -0.11
C SER A 31 -0.78 -6.59 -0.04
N THR A 32 -1.31 -5.40 0.27
CA THR A 32 -2.75 -5.16 0.47
C THR A 32 -3.42 -4.39 -0.67
N LEU A 33 -2.67 -4.03 -1.72
CA LEU A 33 -3.13 -3.11 -2.77
C LEU A 33 -3.43 -3.80 -4.12
N ARG A 34 -3.25 -5.13 -4.22
CA ARG A 34 -3.29 -5.84 -5.50
C ARG A 34 -4.59 -5.62 -6.28
N ALA A 35 -5.73 -5.62 -5.61
CA ALA A 35 -7.04 -5.49 -6.27
C ALA A 35 -7.24 -4.07 -6.80
N GLU A 36 -6.96 -3.06 -5.99
CA GLU A 36 -7.19 -1.66 -6.31
C GLU A 36 -6.22 -1.14 -7.38
N LEU A 37 -4.99 -1.67 -7.40
CA LEU A 37 -4.03 -1.36 -8.46
C LEU A 37 -4.43 -2.02 -9.79
N ALA A 38 -5.04 -3.21 -9.75
CA ALA A 38 -5.53 -3.88 -10.96
C ALA A 38 -6.74 -3.16 -11.57
N THR A 39 -7.59 -2.53 -10.75
CA THR A 39 -8.75 -1.75 -11.21
C THR A 39 -8.42 -0.29 -11.50
N GLY A 40 -7.25 0.20 -11.07
CA GLY A 40 -6.88 1.61 -11.16
C GLY A 40 -7.63 2.51 -10.17
N GLU A 41 -8.30 1.92 -9.16
CA GLU A 41 -8.99 2.66 -8.10
C GLU A 41 -7.99 3.42 -7.22
N LEU A 42 -6.81 2.83 -7.00
CA LEU A 42 -5.69 3.46 -6.31
C LEU A 42 -4.47 3.53 -7.23
N ALA A 43 -3.60 4.51 -6.95
CA ALA A 43 -2.32 4.67 -7.64
C ALA A 43 -1.18 4.75 -6.62
N VAL A 44 -0.01 4.23 -7.00
CA VAL A 44 1.22 4.36 -6.23
C VAL A 44 1.90 5.68 -6.60
N LEU A 45 2.29 6.45 -5.59
CA LEU A 45 3.01 7.72 -5.77
C LEU A 45 4.52 7.49 -5.76
N ASP A 46 5.24 8.18 -6.66
CA ASP A 46 6.70 8.22 -6.64
C ASP A 46 7.19 9.17 -5.54
N VAL A 47 7.66 8.61 -4.42
CA VAL A 47 8.08 9.38 -3.25
C VAL A 47 9.50 8.97 -2.85
N HIS A 48 10.40 9.95 -2.76
CA HIS A 48 11.77 9.72 -2.31
C HIS A 48 11.81 9.02 -0.94
N GLY A 49 12.59 7.95 -0.84
CA GLY A 49 12.70 7.13 0.37
C GLY A 49 11.66 6.01 0.49
N PHE A 50 10.83 5.79 -0.52
CA PHE A 50 9.97 4.61 -0.66
C PHE A 50 10.50 3.65 -1.74
N PRO A 51 10.18 2.35 -1.66
CA PRO A 51 9.36 1.69 -0.63
C PRO A 51 10.07 1.55 0.72
N LEU A 52 9.29 1.47 1.80
CA LEU A 52 9.81 1.11 3.13
C LEU A 52 9.89 -0.41 3.23
N GLU A 53 11.11 -0.95 3.18
CA GLU A 53 11.32 -2.39 3.26
C GLU A 53 10.99 -2.95 4.64
N ARG A 54 10.12 -3.96 4.69
CA ARG A 54 9.75 -4.70 5.89
C ARG A 54 9.73 -6.19 5.60
N LYS A 55 10.10 -6.99 6.59
CA LYS A 55 10.12 -8.46 6.51
C LYS A 55 9.00 -9.05 7.38
N TRP A 56 8.38 -10.10 6.85
CA TRP A 56 7.50 -10.96 7.63
C TRP A 56 8.30 -12.09 8.26
N TYR A 57 7.90 -12.54 9.44
CA TYR A 57 8.56 -13.58 10.19
C TYR A 57 7.54 -14.61 10.64
N VAL A 58 7.94 -15.89 10.66
CA VAL A 58 7.20 -16.96 11.31
C VAL A 58 7.72 -17.08 12.73
N ALA A 59 6.81 -17.03 13.72
CA ALA A 59 7.14 -17.18 15.14
C ALA A 59 6.39 -18.35 15.75
N TYR A 60 7.06 -19.12 16.60
CA TYR A 60 6.47 -20.23 17.37
C TYR A 60 7.18 -20.38 18.73
N PRO A 61 6.51 -20.93 19.76
CA PRO A 61 7.09 -21.06 21.09
C PRO A 61 8.34 -21.95 21.12
N VAL A 62 9.38 -21.49 21.80
CA VAL A 62 10.59 -22.29 22.05
C VAL A 62 10.24 -23.44 23.02
N GLY A 63 10.76 -24.64 22.74
CA GLY A 63 10.59 -25.81 23.61
C GLY A 63 9.30 -26.61 23.42
N LYS A 64 8.38 -26.16 22.56
CA LYS A 64 7.25 -27.00 22.13
C LYS A 64 7.60 -27.76 20.86
N GLN A 65 7.33 -29.07 20.87
CA GLN A 65 7.40 -29.86 19.64
C GLN A 65 6.32 -29.37 18.67
N LEU A 66 6.73 -28.99 17.47
CA LEU A 66 5.79 -28.64 16.40
C LEU A 66 5.04 -29.89 15.97
N SER A 67 3.72 -29.78 15.82
CA SER A 67 2.94 -30.86 15.23
C SER A 67 3.42 -31.14 13.80
N PRO A 68 3.25 -32.37 13.28
CA PRO A 68 3.58 -32.68 11.90
C PRO A 68 2.93 -31.71 10.90
N ILE A 69 1.67 -31.31 11.16
CA ILE A 69 0.93 -30.35 10.32
C ILE A 69 1.57 -28.95 10.38
N THR A 70 1.96 -28.50 11.57
CA THR A 70 2.62 -27.20 11.73
C THR A 70 3.96 -27.16 11.00
N ARG A 71 4.74 -28.24 11.10
CA ARG A 71 6.02 -28.35 10.39
C ARG A 71 5.81 -28.33 8.88
N ALA A 72 4.89 -29.16 8.37
CA ALA A 72 4.56 -29.19 6.95
C ALA A 72 4.07 -27.83 6.44
N PHE A 73 3.29 -27.09 7.23
CA PHE A 73 2.85 -25.74 6.88
C PHE A 73 4.00 -24.74 6.81
N ILE A 74 4.92 -24.76 7.78
CA ILE A 74 6.11 -23.88 7.77
C ILE A 74 7.00 -24.21 6.56
N GLU A 75 7.25 -25.49 6.29
CA GLU A 75 7.99 -25.93 5.11
C GLU A 75 7.30 -25.46 3.82
N HIS A 76 5.97 -25.58 3.75
CA HIS A 76 5.20 -25.08 2.62
C HIS A 76 5.35 -23.55 2.46
N LEU A 77 5.23 -22.77 3.54
CA LEU A 77 5.41 -21.30 3.50
C LEU A 77 6.78 -20.89 2.93
N PHE A 78 7.84 -21.61 3.28
CA PHE A 78 9.20 -21.31 2.81
C PHE A 78 9.53 -21.94 1.44
N SER A 79 8.76 -22.92 0.98
CA SER A 79 8.88 -23.48 -0.37
C SER A 79 8.32 -22.56 -1.46
N ALA A 80 7.40 -21.67 -1.10
CA ALA A 80 6.83 -20.70 -2.02
C ALA A 80 7.92 -19.68 -2.44
N PRO A 81 7.99 -19.32 -3.74
CA PRO A 81 8.84 -18.22 -4.15
C PRO A 81 8.44 -16.95 -3.38
N PRO A 82 9.39 -16.06 -3.06
CA PRO A 82 9.08 -14.81 -2.38
C PRO A 82 7.96 -14.12 -3.17
N ALA A 83 6.86 -13.86 -2.48
CA ALA A 83 5.68 -13.32 -3.14
C ALA A 83 6.06 -12.02 -3.84
N ASN A 84 5.81 -11.93 -5.15
CA ASN A 84 6.25 -10.82 -5.98
C ASN A 84 5.38 -9.56 -5.80
N TRP A 85 5.08 -9.18 -4.56
CA TRP A 85 4.32 -7.96 -4.24
C TRP A 85 4.98 -6.67 -4.76
N LEU A 86 6.23 -6.76 -5.21
CA LEU A 86 7.00 -5.71 -5.89
C LEU A 86 6.66 -5.53 -7.38
N ASN A 87 5.84 -6.40 -8.00
CA ASN A 87 5.36 -6.19 -9.36
C ASN A 87 4.24 -5.15 -9.39
N LEU A 88 4.46 -4.04 -8.69
CA LEU A 88 3.60 -2.87 -8.67
C LEU A 88 3.69 -2.19 -10.04
N PRO A 89 2.57 -1.67 -10.57
CA PRO A 89 2.64 -0.74 -11.69
C PRO A 89 3.56 0.42 -11.32
N GLN A 90 4.26 0.96 -12.33
CA GLN A 90 5.23 2.03 -12.14
C GLN A 90 4.58 3.21 -11.39
N PRO A 91 5.24 3.76 -10.35
CA PRO A 91 4.72 4.90 -9.62
C PRO A 91 4.43 6.07 -10.57
N LEU A 92 3.30 6.73 -10.38
CA LEU A 92 2.97 7.90 -11.20
C LEU A 92 3.81 9.09 -10.74
N ALA A 93 4.52 9.72 -11.69
CA ALA A 93 5.14 11.01 -11.46
C ALA A 93 4.04 12.04 -11.16
N ILE A 94 4.17 12.76 -10.05
CA ILE A 94 3.27 13.86 -9.71
C ILE A 94 3.56 15.00 -10.70
N THR A 95 2.91 14.98 -11.86
CA THR A 95 2.90 16.17 -12.72
C THR A 95 1.96 17.17 -12.08
N SER A 96 2.47 18.36 -11.73
CA SER A 96 1.65 19.44 -11.22
C SER A 96 0.75 19.98 -12.33
N SER A 97 -0.34 19.28 -12.65
CA SER A 97 -1.40 19.77 -13.54
C SER A 97 -2.65 20.11 -12.75
N ALA A 98 -2.49 20.98 -11.75
CA ALA A 98 -3.60 21.81 -11.30
C ALA A 98 -3.90 22.82 -12.43
N GLY A 99 -4.81 22.44 -13.32
CA GLY A 99 -5.39 23.32 -14.31
C GLY A 99 -5.94 24.57 -13.65
N ARG A 100 -5.17 25.66 -13.73
CA ARG A 100 -5.64 27.02 -13.48
C ARG A 100 -6.72 27.31 -14.50
N LYS A 101 -7.99 27.06 -14.16
CA LYS A 101 -9.16 27.55 -14.91
C LYS A 101 -8.97 29.06 -15.05
N LYS A 102 -8.58 29.51 -16.24
CA LYS A 102 -8.64 30.92 -16.63
C LYS A 102 -10.09 31.36 -16.45
N ARG A 103 -10.36 32.13 -15.41
CA ARG A 103 -11.55 32.99 -15.37
C ARG A 103 -11.33 34.03 -16.45
N SER A 104 -11.88 33.80 -17.64
CA SER A 104 -12.08 34.83 -18.64
C SER A 104 -13.12 35.80 -18.10
N ALA A 105 -12.65 36.92 -17.56
CA ALA A 105 -13.45 38.13 -17.52
C ALA A 105 -13.56 38.62 -18.97
N SER A 106 -14.73 38.47 -19.58
CA SER A 106 -15.10 39.25 -20.76
C SER A 106 -16.05 40.34 -20.26
N SER A 107 -15.52 41.55 -20.20
CA SER A 107 -16.27 42.79 -20.01
C SER A 107 -16.32 43.47 -21.37
N LYS A 108 -17.51 44.04 -21.65
CA LYS A 108 -17.96 44.80 -22.82
C LYS A 108 -18.53 43.98 -23.96
#